data_AF-A0A1G8IHC1-F1
#
_entry.id   AF-A0A1G8IHC1-F1
#
_cell.length_a   1.000
_cell.length_b   1.000
_cell.length_c   1.000
_cell.angle_alpha   90.00
_cell.angle_beta   90.00
_cell.angle_gamma   90.00
#
_symmetry.space_group_name_H-M   'P 1'
#
loop_
_entity.id
_entity.type
_entity.pdbx_description
1 polymer ?
#
loop_
_entity_poly.entity_id
_entity_poly.type
_entity_poly.pdbx_seq_one_letter_code
_entity_poly.pdbx_strand_id
1 'polypeptide(L)'
;MDAKQLGPFISERRKELGMTQTHLAKKLHVTDKAVSRWERGVGLPDINSIEALAKALEVSLVELMQAKRNENEHISTKEAENLMMDIIELSKITSKVVKGIGSVILSGFTLVALLLLLLLVSDGEIVLFSVGSIIAGLIAWGIPIWQISYANSGGIVISIISSLGFTLISLMIQFLNISNEVHTGDWAAIEDTIDALIVVIILFVFITMFLNVTMTKIVTKRHGFKNRKVSYSPND
;
A
#
# COMPACT_ATOMS: atom_id res chain seq x y z
N MET A 1 19.98 -27.84 26.13
CA MET A 1 20.04 -28.92 25.13
C MET A 1 20.46 -30.19 25.86
N ASP A 2 19.51 -31.07 26.14
CA ASP A 2 19.78 -32.35 26.82
C ASP A 2 20.15 -33.41 25.77
N ALA A 3 21.36 -33.95 25.85
CA ALA A 3 21.83 -35.01 24.94
C ALA A 3 20.94 -36.26 24.98
N LYS A 4 20.28 -36.52 26.12
CA LYS A 4 19.37 -37.67 26.28
C LYS A 4 18.05 -37.49 25.54
N GLN A 5 17.61 -36.26 25.29
CA GLN A 5 16.39 -35.96 24.54
C GLN A 5 16.69 -35.76 23.05
N LEU A 6 17.82 -35.13 22.74
CA LEU A 6 18.25 -34.87 21.37
C LEU A 6 18.55 -36.15 20.58
N GLY A 7 19.23 -37.13 21.18
CA GLY A 7 19.61 -38.37 20.49
C GLY A 7 18.42 -39.14 19.91
N PRO A 8 17.38 -39.44 20.72
CA PRO A 8 16.11 -40.00 20.24
C PRO A 8 15.46 -39.18 19.13
N PHE A 9 15.37 -37.85 19.30
CA PHE A 9 14.78 -36.94 18.31
C PHE A 9 15.50 -37.01 16.95
N ILE A 10 16.84 -37.01 16.94
CA ILE A 10 17.64 -37.18 15.71
C ILE A 10 17.34 -38.54 15.05
N SER A 11 17.32 -39.61 15.85
CA SER A 11 17.08 -40.98 15.36
C SER A 11 15.68 -41.12 14.76
N GLU A 12 14.65 -40.60 15.44
CA GLU A 12 13.26 -40.61 14.99
C GLU A 12 13.13 -39.84 13.68
N ARG A 13 13.63 -38.60 13.64
CA ARG A 13 13.51 -37.77 12.43
C ARG A 13 14.27 -38.35 11.24
N ARG A 14 15.45 -38.93 11.48
CA ARG A 14 16.21 -39.64 10.45
C ARG A 14 15.41 -40.81 9.86
N LYS A 15 14.73 -41.59 10.71
CA LYS A 15 13.91 -42.74 10.29
C LYS A 15 12.65 -42.30 9.53
N GLU A 16 11.99 -41.23 9.97
CA GLU A 16 10.85 -40.63 9.25
C GLU A 16 11.22 -40.22 7.82
N LEU A 17 12.43 -39.70 7.64
CA LEU A 17 12.97 -39.33 6.33
C LEU A 17 13.56 -40.52 5.54
N GLY A 18 13.38 -41.75 6.01
CA GLY A 18 13.84 -42.97 5.34
C GLY A 18 15.37 -43.09 5.24
N MET A 19 16.13 -42.35 6.04
CA MET A 19 17.59 -42.30 5.95
C MET A 19 18.25 -43.35 6.85
N THR A 20 19.37 -43.94 6.43
CA THR A 20 20.27 -44.70 7.32
C THR A 20 21.26 -43.77 8.05
N GLN A 21 21.91 -44.23 9.12
CA GLN A 21 22.94 -43.44 9.82
C GLN A 21 24.08 -43.06 8.86
N THR A 22 24.47 -43.97 7.97
CA THR A 22 25.48 -43.74 6.93
C THR A 22 25.03 -42.67 5.92
N HIS A 23 23.75 -42.68 5.54
CA HIS A 23 23.20 -41.68 4.62
C HIS A 23 23.21 -40.27 5.24
N LEU A 24 22.75 -40.15 6.49
CA LEU A 24 22.79 -38.89 7.22
C LEU A 24 24.23 -38.39 7.43
N ALA A 25 25.15 -39.28 7.78
CA ALA A 25 26.57 -38.97 7.95
C ALA A 25 27.19 -38.42 6.66
N LYS A 26 26.87 -39.03 5.51
CA LYS A 26 27.33 -38.57 4.20
C LYS A 26 26.80 -37.16 3.87
N LYS A 27 25.53 -36.88 4.17
CA LYS A 27 24.88 -35.57 3.94
C LYS A 27 25.48 -34.47 4.83
N LEU A 28 25.99 -34.83 6.00
CA LEU A 28 26.61 -33.92 6.97
C LEU A 28 28.13 -33.83 6.86
N HIS A 29 28.75 -34.59 5.95
CA HIS A 29 30.21 -34.72 5.84
C HIS A 29 30.88 -35.13 7.16
N VAL A 30 30.24 -36.01 7.93
CA VAL A 30 30.77 -36.58 9.17
C VAL A 30 30.84 -38.11 9.09
N THR A 31 31.50 -38.73 10.07
CA THR A 31 31.51 -40.20 10.18
C THR A 31 30.17 -40.74 10.66
N ASP A 32 29.79 -41.93 10.19
CA ASP A 32 28.66 -42.72 10.71
C ASP A 32 28.73 -42.94 12.23
N LYS A 33 29.94 -43.14 12.77
CA LYS A 33 30.22 -43.22 14.20
C LYS A 33 29.82 -41.95 14.95
N ALA A 34 29.97 -40.77 14.35
CA ALA A 34 29.57 -39.50 14.96
C ALA A 34 28.04 -39.41 15.09
N VAL A 35 27.31 -39.72 14.02
CA VAL A 35 25.84 -39.79 14.03
C VAL A 35 25.35 -40.82 15.06
N SER A 36 25.96 -42.00 15.11
CA SER A 36 25.64 -43.03 16.11
C SER A 36 25.90 -42.59 17.56
N ARG A 37 26.90 -41.74 17.80
CA ARG A 37 27.16 -41.16 19.13
C ARG A 37 26.12 -40.11 19.51
N TRP A 38 25.70 -39.28 18.55
CA TRP A 38 24.64 -38.29 18.77
C TRP A 38 23.30 -38.95 19.05
N GLU A 39 22.90 -39.94 18.24
CA GLU A 39 21.64 -40.67 18.43
C GLU A 39 21.55 -41.41 19.78
N ARG A 40 22.69 -41.85 20.32
CA ARG A 40 22.76 -42.50 21.64
C ARG A 40 22.92 -41.52 22.81
N GLY A 41 22.99 -40.21 22.55
CA GLY A 41 23.22 -39.20 23.59
C GLY A 41 24.62 -39.24 24.23
N VAL A 42 25.58 -39.93 23.61
CA VAL A 42 26.98 -40.10 24.10
C VAL A 42 27.87 -38.93 23.65
N GLY A 43 27.34 -38.03 22.82
CA GLY A 43 27.99 -36.80 22.40
C GLY A 43 26.98 -35.85 21.77
N LEU A 44 27.36 -34.59 21.60
CA LEU A 44 26.53 -33.57 20.95
C LEU A 44 27.16 -33.17 19.60
N PRO A 45 26.34 -32.75 18.62
CA PRO A 45 26.85 -32.10 17.42
C PRO A 45 27.54 -30.78 17.80
N ASP A 46 28.63 -30.45 17.12
CA ASP A 46 29.27 -29.15 17.29
C ASP A 46 28.48 -28.03 16.61
N ILE A 47 28.90 -26.78 16.84
CA ILE A 47 28.22 -25.59 16.31
C ILE A 47 28.16 -25.53 14.78
N ASN A 48 29.11 -26.16 14.09
CA ASN A 48 29.14 -26.22 12.63
C ASN A 48 28.21 -27.32 12.11
N SER A 49 28.08 -28.41 12.86
CA SER A 49 27.27 -29.57 12.54
C SER A 49 25.79 -29.37 12.88
N ILE A 50 25.46 -28.52 13.87
CA ILE A 50 24.08 -28.35 14.33
C ILE A 50 23.18 -27.69 13.27
N GLU A 51 23.69 -26.71 12.53
CA GLU A 51 22.94 -26.05 11.44
C GLU A 51 22.78 -26.99 10.25
N ALA A 52 23.85 -27.72 9.88
CA ALA A 52 23.80 -28.74 8.83
C ALA A 52 22.84 -29.88 9.21
N LEU A 53 22.81 -30.27 10.48
CA LEU A 53 21.91 -31.30 11.01
C LEU A 53 20.46 -30.86 10.97
N ALA A 54 20.15 -29.63 11.37
CA ALA A 54 18.80 -29.07 11.28
C ALA A 54 18.29 -29.07 9.83
N LYS A 55 19.13 -28.60 8.88
CA LYS A 55 18.83 -28.65 7.44
C LYS A 55 18.67 -30.07 6.91
N ALA A 56 19.53 -31.00 7.33
CA ALA A 56 19.49 -32.38 6.86
C ALA A 56 18.25 -33.14 7.35
N LEU A 57 17.76 -32.81 8.53
CA LEU A 57 16.57 -33.39 9.19
C LEU A 57 15.27 -32.62 8.91
N GLU A 58 15.31 -31.56 8.10
CA GLU A 58 14.14 -30.73 7.75
C GLU A 58 13.38 -30.21 8.98
N VAL A 59 14.13 -29.65 9.94
CA VAL A 59 13.59 -29.02 11.15
C VAL A 59 14.24 -27.66 11.36
N SER A 60 13.57 -26.77 12.07
CA SER A 60 14.19 -25.51 12.50
C SER A 60 15.29 -25.77 13.54
N LEU A 61 16.26 -24.85 13.62
CA LEU A 61 17.32 -24.94 14.64
C LEU A 61 16.74 -24.94 16.06
N VAL A 62 15.64 -24.22 16.27
CA VAL A 62 14.95 -24.15 17.57
C VAL A 62 14.37 -25.50 17.97
N GLU A 63 13.68 -26.19 17.04
CA GLU A 63 13.13 -27.53 17.29
C GLU A 63 14.23 -28.55 17.58
N LEU A 64 15.34 -28.48 16.84
CA LEU A 64 16.51 -29.33 17.07
C LEU A 64 17.10 -29.09 18.46
N MET A 65 17.27 -27.83 18.88
CA MET A 65 17.82 -27.49 20.20
C MET A 65 16.89 -27.87 21.37
N GLN A 66 15.58 -27.85 21.14
CA GLN A 66 14.55 -28.23 22.10
C GLN A 66 14.24 -29.73 22.07
N ALA A 67 14.76 -30.47 21.09
CA ALA A 67 14.46 -31.89 20.84
C ALA A 67 12.94 -32.16 20.81
N LYS A 68 12.16 -31.19 20.34
CA LYS A 68 10.71 -31.22 20.31
C LYS A 68 10.23 -30.55 19.03
N ARG A 69 9.28 -31.21 18.36
CA ARG A 69 8.59 -30.62 17.21
C ARG A 69 7.71 -29.47 17.69
N ASN A 70 7.78 -28.32 17.03
CA ASN A 70 6.79 -27.29 17.26
C ASN A 70 5.53 -27.71 16.51
N GLU A 71 4.55 -28.24 17.26
CA GLU A 71 3.21 -28.55 16.73
C GLU A 71 2.48 -27.29 16.20
N ASN A 72 3.06 -26.11 16.41
CA ASN A 72 2.53 -24.82 15.96
C ASN A 72 2.80 -24.49 14.48
N GLU A 73 3.38 -25.40 13.69
CA GLU A 73 3.61 -25.16 12.24
C GLU A 73 2.55 -25.78 11.32
N HIS A 74 1.46 -26.32 11.87
CA HIS A 74 0.27 -26.63 11.09
C HIS A 74 -0.84 -25.64 11.47
N ILE A 75 -0.89 -24.48 10.80
CA ILE A 75 -2.08 -23.63 10.86
C ILE A 75 -3.24 -24.53 10.40
N SER A 76 -4.19 -24.80 11.29
CA SER A 76 -5.40 -25.56 10.94
C SER A 76 -6.07 -24.86 9.77
N THR A 77 -6.61 -25.60 8.80
CA THR A 77 -7.37 -25.01 7.67
C THR A 77 -8.43 -24.02 8.15
N LYS A 78 -9.04 -24.31 9.31
CA LYS A 78 -10.03 -23.45 9.98
C LYS A 78 -9.45 -22.15 10.54
N GLU A 79 -8.21 -22.17 11.01
CA GLU A 79 -7.52 -20.98 11.52
C GLU A 79 -6.99 -20.11 10.38
N ALA A 80 -6.53 -20.74 9.29
CA ALA A 80 -6.22 -20.05 8.04
C ALA A 80 -7.47 -19.40 7.42
N GLU A 81 -8.62 -20.07 7.43
CA GLU A 81 -9.91 -19.54 6.98
C GLU A 81 -10.36 -18.33 7.81
N ASN A 82 -10.28 -18.42 9.14
CA ASN A 82 -10.61 -17.30 10.03
C ASN A 82 -9.71 -16.08 9.77
N LEU A 83 -8.40 -16.29 9.64
CA LEU A 83 -7.46 -15.21 9.30
C LEU A 83 -7.75 -14.60 7.93
N MET A 84 -8.10 -15.42 6.93
CA MET A 84 -8.52 -14.90 5.62
C MET A 84 -9.79 -14.06 5.71
N MET A 85 -10.78 -14.50 6.49
CA MET A 85 -12.02 -13.78 6.71
C MET A 85 -11.79 -12.43 7.40
N ASP A 86 -10.95 -12.40 8.44
CA ASP A 86 -10.58 -11.16 9.14
C ASP A 86 -9.89 -10.17 8.19
N ILE A 87 -8.98 -10.64 7.34
CA ILE A 87 -8.31 -9.81 6.32
C ILE A 87 -9.31 -9.26 5.30
N ILE A 88 -10.28 -10.08 4.87
CA ILE A 88 -11.33 -9.66 3.93
C ILE A 88 -12.21 -8.60 4.58
N GLU A 89 -12.63 -8.80 5.83
CA GLU A 89 -13.46 -7.85 6.57
C GLU A 89 -12.74 -6.51 6.78
N LEU A 90 -11.47 -6.54 7.19
CA LEU A 90 -10.65 -5.35 7.33
C LEU A 90 -10.49 -4.60 5.99
N SER A 91 -10.31 -5.33 4.87
CA SER A 91 -10.24 -4.72 3.53
C SER A 91 -11.56 -4.07 3.10
N LYS A 92 -12.70 -4.64 3.49
CA LYS A 92 -14.02 -4.04 3.25
C LYS A 92 -14.22 -2.78 4.09
N ILE A 93 -13.90 -2.83 5.39
CA ILE A 93 -14.00 -1.67 6.29
C ILE A 93 -13.14 -0.52 5.78
N THR A 94 -11.85 -0.77 5.51
CA THR A 94 -10.93 0.26 5.00
C THR A 94 -11.42 0.87 3.69
N SER A 95 -12.00 0.08 2.77
CA SER A 95 -12.58 0.61 1.54
C SER A 95 -13.81 1.49 1.78
N LYS A 96 -14.68 1.13 2.74
CA LYS A 96 -15.85 1.92 3.14
C LYS A 96 -15.43 3.24 3.76
N VAL A 97 -14.43 3.23 4.65
CA VAL A 97 -13.91 4.43 5.30
C VAL A 97 -13.35 5.41 4.26
N VAL A 98 -12.54 4.93 3.31
CA VAL A 98 -12.00 5.79 2.24
C VAL A 98 -13.11 6.38 1.37
N LYS A 99 -14.12 5.60 1.00
CA LYS A 99 -15.31 6.10 0.29
C LYS A 99 -16.06 7.16 1.08
N GLY A 100 -16.24 6.94 2.39
CA GLY A 100 -16.93 7.89 3.28
C GLY A 100 -16.20 9.23 3.37
N ILE A 101 -14.89 9.21 3.62
CA ILE A 101 -14.06 10.43 3.64
C ILE A 101 -14.11 11.14 2.29
N GLY A 102 -14.00 10.38 1.20
CA GLY A 102 -14.12 10.88 -0.17
C GLY A 102 -15.44 11.61 -0.42
N SER A 103 -16.58 11.03 -0.04
CA SER A 103 -17.89 11.69 -0.18
C SER A 103 -17.98 12.99 0.58
N VAL A 104 -17.47 13.03 1.82
CA VAL A 104 -17.54 14.24 2.64
C VAL A 104 -16.76 15.37 1.98
N ILE A 105 -15.54 15.11 1.52
CA ILE A 105 -14.72 16.13 0.85
C ILE A 105 -15.37 16.60 -0.45
N LEU A 106 -15.83 15.67 -1.30
CA LEU A 106 -16.52 16.03 -2.55
C LEU A 106 -17.80 16.83 -2.29
N SER A 107 -18.59 16.45 -1.28
CA SER A 107 -19.79 17.19 -0.90
C SER A 107 -19.47 18.61 -0.45
N GLY A 108 -18.35 18.80 0.27
CA GLY A 108 -17.83 20.11 0.64
C GLY A 108 -17.48 20.94 -0.58
N PHE A 109 -16.76 20.37 -1.55
CA PHE A 109 -16.44 21.05 -2.80
C PHE A 109 -17.69 21.42 -3.60
N THR A 110 -18.69 20.53 -3.68
CA THR A 110 -19.94 20.85 -4.36
C THR A 110 -20.72 21.95 -3.66
N LEU A 111 -20.72 21.99 -2.32
CA LEU A 111 -21.37 23.05 -1.56
C LEU A 111 -20.70 24.40 -1.80
N VAL A 112 -19.36 24.45 -1.75
CA VAL A 112 -18.59 25.67 -2.04
C VAL A 112 -18.83 26.11 -3.48
N ALA A 113 -18.78 25.20 -4.45
CA ALA A 113 -19.05 25.52 -5.85
C ALA A 113 -20.46 26.08 -6.05
N LEU A 114 -21.47 25.57 -5.33
CA LEU A 114 -22.84 26.07 -5.39
C LEU A 114 -22.97 27.47 -4.78
N LEU A 115 -22.31 27.74 -3.65
CA LEU A 115 -22.26 29.08 -3.06
C LEU A 115 -21.58 30.08 -4.00
N LEU A 116 -20.49 29.69 -4.66
CA LEU A 116 -19.82 30.51 -5.67
C LEU A 116 -20.71 30.76 -6.89
N LEU A 117 -21.50 29.76 -7.31
CA LEU A 117 -22.48 29.90 -8.38
C LEU A 117 -23.60 30.88 -8.00
N LEU A 118 -24.04 30.89 -6.74
CA LEU A 118 -25.00 31.88 -6.25
C LEU A 118 -24.41 33.29 -6.26
N LEU A 119 -23.14 33.46 -5.86
CA LEU A 119 -22.45 34.74 -5.99
C LEU A 119 -22.35 35.19 -7.45
N LEU A 120 -22.07 34.27 -8.37
CA LEU A 120 -22.04 34.56 -9.80
C LEU A 120 -23.40 35.06 -10.33
N VAL A 121 -24.50 34.51 -9.82
CA VAL A 121 -25.86 34.97 -10.18
C VAL A 121 -26.17 36.33 -9.58
N SER A 122 -25.66 36.65 -8.38
CA SER A 122 -25.85 37.95 -7.71
C SER A 122 -25.08 39.06 -8.40
N ASP A 123 -23.76 38.86 -8.58
CA ASP A 123 -22.82 39.93 -8.92
C ASP A 123 -22.40 39.88 -10.40
N GLY A 124 -22.83 38.86 -11.13
CA GLY A 124 -22.75 38.78 -12.60
C GLY A 124 -21.34 38.76 -13.17
N GLU A 125 -21.09 39.58 -14.19
CA GLU A 125 -19.82 39.61 -14.93
C GLU A 125 -18.63 40.09 -14.09
N ILE A 126 -18.87 40.85 -13.02
CA ILE A 126 -17.82 41.41 -12.16
C ILE A 126 -16.97 40.30 -11.53
N VAL A 127 -17.61 39.20 -11.12
CA VAL A 127 -16.95 38.09 -10.42
C VAL A 127 -16.74 36.86 -11.31
N LEU A 128 -17.02 36.95 -12.61
CA LEU A 128 -17.04 35.79 -13.51
C LEU A 128 -15.71 35.05 -13.57
N PHE A 129 -14.61 35.78 -13.76
CA PHE A 129 -13.28 35.17 -13.87
C PHE A 129 -12.78 34.66 -12.51
N SER A 130 -12.96 35.44 -11.44
CA SER A 130 -12.52 35.03 -10.10
C SER A 130 -13.25 33.75 -9.66
N VAL A 131 -14.58 33.73 -9.73
CA VAL A 131 -15.40 32.54 -9.40
C VAL A 131 -15.09 31.37 -10.32
N GLY A 132 -15.00 31.60 -11.63
CA GLY A 132 -14.72 30.56 -12.62
C GLY A 132 -13.38 29.86 -12.36
N SER A 133 -12.35 30.62 -11.99
CA SER A 133 -11.03 30.07 -11.66
C SER A 133 -11.06 29.16 -10.44
N ILE A 134 -11.83 29.53 -9.39
CA ILE A 134 -11.95 28.75 -8.16
C ILE A 134 -12.73 27.46 -8.43
N ILE A 135 -13.84 27.53 -9.17
CA ILE A 135 -14.63 26.35 -9.55
C ILE A 135 -13.77 25.36 -10.34
N ALA A 136 -13.00 25.84 -11.32
CA ALA A 136 -12.07 25.00 -12.07
C ALA A 136 -11.03 24.33 -11.16
N GLY A 137 -10.52 25.06 -10.15
CA GLY A 137 -9.60 24.51 -9.14
C GLY A 137 -10.23 23.43 -8.26
N LEU A 138 -11.47 23.63 -7.81
CA LEU A 138 -12.21 22.62 -7.04
C LEU A 138 -12.42 21.33 -7.85
N ILE A 139 -12.71 21.46 -9.15
CA ILE A 139 -12.81 20.30 -10.05
C ILE A 139 -11.45 19.61 -10.19
N ALA A 140 -10.38 20.38 -10.38
CA ALA A 140 -9.02 19.86 -10.52
C ALA A 140 -8.60 19.00 -9.31
N TRP A 141 -8.95 19.41 -8.09
CA TRP A 141 -8.68 18.67 -6.85
C TRP A 141 -9.71 17.57 -6.57
N GLY A 142 -10.96 17.74 -6.99
CA GLY A 142 -12.01 16.75 -6.85
C GLY A 142 -11.74 15.46 -7.63
N ILE A 143 -11.13 15.56 -8.82
CA ILE A 143 -10.84 14.41 -9.69
C ILE A 143 -9.91 13.38 -9.01
N PRO A 144 -8.71 13.73 -8.48
CA PRO A 144 -7.87 12.79 -7.74
C PRO A 144 -8.57 12.15 -6.55
N ILE A 145 -9.36 12.93 -5.80
CA ILE A 145 -10.08 12.45 -4.61
C ILE A 145 -11.17 11.45 -5.01
N TRP A 146 -11.92 11.75 -6.06
CA TRP A 146 -12.91 10.85 -6.64
C TRP A 146 -12.27 9.55 -7.14
N GLN A 147 -11.12 9.63 -7.81
CA GLN A 147 -10.42 8.43 -8.26
C GLN A 147 -10.00 7.55 -7.08
N ILE A 148 -9.40 8.14 -6.03
CA ILE A 148 -8.98 7.40 -4.84
C ILE A 148 -10.19 6.73 -4.16
N SER A 149 -11.35 7.37 -4.18
CA SER A 149 -12.49 6.95 -3.36
C SER A 149 -13.38 5.95 -4.08
N TYR A 150 -13.71 6.21 -5.35
CA TYR A 150 -14.76 5.49 -6.07
C TYR A 150 -14.28 4.77 -7.32
N ALA A 151 -13.27 5.30 -8.00
CA ALA A 151 -12.83 4.72 -9.25
C ALA A 151 -12.03 3.42 -9.03
N ASN A 152 -12.14 2.52 -10.00
CA ASN A 152 -11.26 1.38 -10.10
C ASN A 152 -9.86 1.82 -10.55
N SER A 153 -8.95 0.85 -10.62
CA SER A 153 -7.57 1.09 -11.02
C SER A 153 -7.37 1.46 -12.50
N GLY A 154 -8.43 1.39 -13.31
CA GLY A 154 -8.41 1.89 -14.69
C GLY A 154 -8.58 3.41 -14.75
N GLY A 155 -8.09 4.02 -15.83
CA GLY A 155 -8.33 5.44 -16.11
C GLY A 155 -7.46 6.43 -15.31
N ILE A 156 -6.43 5.98 -14.59
CA ILE A 156 -5.51 6.88 -13.84
C ILE A 156 -4.95 7.99 -14.73
N VAL A 157 -4.50 7.62 -15.94
CA VAL A 157 -3.93 8.57 -16.91
C VAL A 157 -4.94 9.62 -17.32
N ILE A 158 -6.19 9.22 -17.58
CA ILE A 158 -7.28 10.13 -17.97
C ILE A 158 -7.55 11.11 -16.83
N SER A 159 -7.63 10.63 -15.60
CA SER A 159 -7.89 11.47 -14.43
C SER A 159 -6.76 12.47 -14.16
N ILE A 160 -5.49 12.08 -14.38
CA ILE A 160 -4.35 13.01 -14.31
C ILE A 160 -4.48 14.10 -15.38
N ILE A 161 -4.75 13.71 -16.64
CA ILE A 161 -4.90 14.65 -17.75
C ILE A 161 -6.05 15.62 -17.47
N SER A 162 -7.20 15.13 -16.99
CA SER A 162 -8.34 15.98 -16.65
C SER A 162 -8.01 16.93 -15.49
N SER A 163 -7.39 16.45 -14.41
CA SER A 163 -7.00 17.29 -13.26
C SER A 163 -6.02 18.40 -13.66
N LEU A 164 -4.99 18.07 -14.45
CA LEU A 164 -4.05 19.05 -14.99
C LEU A 164 -4.71 20.01 -15.98
N GLY A 165 -5.62 19.52 -16.82
CA GLY A 165 -6.40 20.35 -17.74
C GLY A 165 -7.22 21.42 -17.02
N PHE A 166 -7.96 21.04 -15.97
CA PHE A 166 -8.71 22.00 -15.15
C PHE A 166 -7.80 22.96 -14.38
N THR A 167 -6.61 22.52 -13.97
CA THR A 167 -5.59 23.40 -13.37
C THR A 167 -5.14 24.47 -14.37
N LEU A 168 -4.85 24.09 -15.61
CA LEU A 168 -4.48 25.02 -16.67
C LEU A 168 -5.62 25.98 -17.02
N ILE A 169 -6.86 25.50 -17.05
CA ILE A 169 -8.06 26.34 -17.26
C ILE A 169 -8.19 27.36 -16.13
N SER A 170 -8.02 26.94 -14.87
CA SER A 170 -8.06 27.84 -13.71
C SER A 170 -7.02 28.96 -13.82
N LEU A 171 -5.77 28.62 -14.16
CA LEU A 171 -4.70 29.60 -14.37
C LEU A 171 -4.97 30.52 -15.56
N MET A 172 -5.47 29.97 -16.68
CA MET A 172 -5.85 30.77 -17.85
C MET A 172 -6.90 31.82 -17.49
N ILE A 173 -7.91 31.44 -16.71
CA ILE A 173 -8.96 32.36 -16.26
C ILE A 173 -8.36 33.47 -15.36
N GLN A 174 -7.38 33.17 -14.52
CA GLN A 174 -6.71 34.19 -13.70
C GLN A 174 -5.93 35.20 -14.56
N PHE A 175 -5.27 34.75 -15.63
CA PHE A 175 -4.63 35.66 -16.59
C PHE A 175 -5.65 36.52 -17.32
N LEU A 176 -6.80 35.96 -17.71
CA LEU A 176 -7.90 36.73 -18.29
C LEU A 176 -8.44 37.77 -17.30
N ASN A 177 -8.51 37.44 -16.01
CA ASN A 177 -8.90 38.38 -14.97
C ASN A 177 -7.94 39.58 -14.93
N ILE A 178 -6.62 39.34 -14.87
CA ILE A 178 -5.62 40.42 -14.90
C ILE A 178 -5.74 41.24 -16.18
N SER A 179 -5.91 40.58 -17.33
CA SER A 179 -6.07 41.29 -18.61
C SER A 179 -7.32 42.17 -18.64
N ASN A 180 -8.40 41.75 -17.97
CA ASN A 180 -9.62 42.54 -17.84
C ASN A 180 -9.37 43.78 -16.97
N GLU A 181 -8.70 43.62 -15.82
CA GLU A 181 -8.36 44.76 -14.93
C GLU A 181 -7.44 45.78 -15.60
N VAL A 182 -6.49 45.33 -16.43
CA VAL A 182 -5.64 46.24 -17.22
C VAL A 182 -6.49 47.04 -18.22
N HIS A 183 -7.51 46.41 -18.80
CA HIS A 183 -8.39 47.06 -19.77
C HIS A 183 -9.35 48.07 -19.14
N THR A 184 -9.86 47.77 -17.94
CA THR A 184 -10.70 48.70 -17.16
C THR A 184 -9.89 49.84 -16.54
N GLY A 185 -8.56 49.69 -16.46
CA GLY A 185 -7.64 50.71 -15.96
C GLY A 185 -7.51 50.74 -14.44
N ASP A 186 -7.95 49.68 -13.75
CA ASP A 186 -7.88 49.56 -12.29
C ASP A 186 -6.51 49.02 -11.83
N TRP A 187 -5.48 49.86 -11.96
CA TRP A 187 -4.11 49.50 -11.60
C TRP A 187 -3.93 49.22 -10.10
N ALA A 188 -4.75 49.85 -9.25
CA ALA A 188 -4.71 49.65 -7.80
C ALA A 188 -5.17 48.23 -7.45
N ALA A 189 -6.26 47.73 -8.07
CA ALA A 189 -6.71 46.36 -7.87
C ALA A 189 -5.66 45.32 -8.28
N ILE A 190 -4.89 45.59 -9.35
CA ILE A 190 -3.80 44.71 -9.79
C ILE A 190 -2.66 44.72 -8.78
N GLU A 191 -2.23 45.89 -8.32
CA GLU A 191 -1.14 46.03 -7.35
C GLU A 191 -1.45 45.29 -6.04
N ASP A 192 -2.69 45.39 -5.55
CA ASP A 192 -3.14 44.71 -4.33
C ASP A 192 -3.21 43.18 -4.47
N THR A 193 -3.47 42.66 -5.68
CA THR A 193 -3.75 41.23 -5.88
C THR A 193 -2.58 40.43 -6.43
N ILE A 194 -1.64 41.05 -7.16
CA ILE A 194 -0.64 40.30 -7.93
C ILE A 194 0.36 39.54 -7.05
N ASP A 195 0.81 40.14 -5.96
CA ASP A 195 1.76 39.52 -5.02
C ASP A 195 1.13 38.31 -4.32
N ALA A 196 -0.11 38.46 -3.86
CA ALA A 196 -0.87 37.36 -3.25
C ALA A 196 -1.14 36.24 -4.27
N LEU A 197 -1.47 36.61 -5.51
CA LEU A 197 -1.80 35.67 -6.57
C LEU A 197 -0.62 34.76 -6.92
N ILE A 198 0.60 35.27 -6.99
CA ILE A 198 1.80 34.46 -7.28
C ILE A 198 1.95 33.34 -6.24
N VAL A 199 1.81 33.67 -4.95
CA VAL A 199 1.91 32.69 -3.87
C VAL A 199 0.81 31.63 -3.97
N VAL A 200 -0.42 32.07 -4.24
CA VAL A 200 -1.58 31.18 -4.41
C VAL A 200 -1.38 30.23 -5.58
N ILE A 201 -0.88 30.71 -6.73
CA ILE A 201 -0.62 29.89 -7.92
C ILE A 201 0.44 28.82 -7.62
N ILE A 202 1.54 29.18 -6.96
CA ILE A 202 2.61 28.23 -6.60
C ILE A 202 2.06 27.13 -5.70
N LEU A 203 1.32 27.51 -4.64
CA LEU A 203 0.72 26.56 -3.73
C LEU A 203 -0.32 25.68 -4.43
N PHE A 204 -1.15 26.27 -5.29
CA PHE A 204 -2.18 25.57 -6.05
C PHE A 204 -1.58 24.49 -6.96
N VAL A 205 -0.55 24.84 -7.76
CA VAL A 205 0.16 23.88 -8.61
C VAL A 205 0.84 22.79 -7.78
N PHE A 206 1.46 23.15 -6.66
CA PHE A 206 2.10 22.18 -5.77
C PHE A 206 1.08 21.18 -5.19
N ILE A 207 -0.07 21.65 -4.70
CA ILE A 207 -1.14 20.79 -4.17
C ILE A 207 -1.67 19.87 -5.27
N THR A 208 -1.92 20.40 -6.47
CA THR A 208 -2.39 19.59 -7.61
C THR A 208 -1.39 18.48 -7.95
N MET A 209 -0.09 18.79 -7.99
CA MET A 209 0.95 17.80 -8.25
C MET A 209 1.00 16.75 -7.13
N PHE A 210 0.97 17.18 -5.87
CA PHE A 210 1.00 16.31 -4.70
C PHE A 210 -0.20 15.34 -4.67
N LEU A 211 -1.41 15.83 -4.95
CA LEU A 211 -2.62 15.02 -5.01
C LEU A 211 -2.54 13.97 -6.11
N ASN A 212 -2.11 14.34 -7.31
CA ASN A 212 -1.98 13.41 -8.44
C ASN A 212 -0.92 12.33 -8.19
N VAL A 213 0.22 12.67 -7.57
CA VAL A 213 1.25 11.69 -7.19
C VAL A 213 0.71 10.72 -6.13
N THR A 214 0.05 11.24 -5.11
CA THR A 214 -0.53 10.44 -4.02
C THR A 214 -1.62 9.51 -4.54
N MET A 215 -2.53 10.03 -5.37
CA MET A 215 -3.56 9.27 -6.07
C MET A 215 -2.94 8.13 -6.89
N THR A 216 -1.91 8.42 -7.70
CA THR A 216 -1.24 7.40 -8.51
C THR A 216 -0.65 6.29 -7.64
N LYS A 217 0.08 6.62 -6.58
CA LYS A 217 0.68 5.64 -5.66
C LYS A 217 -0.39 4.77 -4.98
N ILE A 218 -1.47 5.37 -4.50
CA ILE A 218 -2.55 4.63 -3.80
C ILE A 218 -3.28 3.70 -4.77
N VAL A 219 -3.67 4.19 -5.94
CA VAL A 219 -4.47 3.42 -6.90
C VAL A 219 -3.65 2.28 -7.53
N THR A 220 -2.38 2.52 -7.88
CA THR A 220 -1.48 1.47 -8.39
C THR A 220 -1.20 0.38 -7.35
N LYS A 221 -0.96 0.75 -6.08
CA LYS A 221 -0.78 -0.22 -4.99
C LYS A 221 -2.02 -1.09 -4.79
N ARG A 222 -3.23 -0.51 -4.85
CA ARG A 222 -4.49 -1.27 -4.78
C ARG A 222 -4.64 -2.22 -5.97
N HIS A 223 -4.25 -1.82 -7.18
CA HIS A 223 -4.28 -2.68 -8.36
C HIS A 223 -3.32 -3.87 -8.23
N GLY A 224 -2.08 -3.62 -7.80
CA GLY A 224 -1.06 -4.66 -7.63
C GLY A 224 -1.48 -5.74 -6.63
N PHE A 225 -2.16 -5.34 -5.55
CA PHE A 225 -2.71 -6.27 -4.57
C PHE A 225 -3.87 -7.11 -5.14
N LYS A 226 -4.73 -6.52 -5.96
CA LYS A 226 -5.85 -7.23 -6.60
C LYS A 226 -5.36 -8.31 -7.58
N ASN A 227 -4.33 -8.03 -8.38
CA ASN A 227 -3.79 -9.00 -9.35
C ASN A 227 -3.08 -10.19 -8.67
N ARG A 228 -2.39 -9.97 -7.53
CA ARG A 228 -1.77 -11.07 -6.76
C ARG A 228 -2.79 -12.02 -6.13
N LYS A 229 -4.00 -11.55 -5.79
CA LYS A 229 -5.06 -12.42 -5.27
C LYS A 229 -5.64 -13.36 -6.34
N VAL A 230 -5.63 -12.97 -7.62
CA VAL A 230 -6.16 -13.79 -8.72
C VAL A 230 -5.19 -14.92 -9.11
N SER A 231 -3.88 -14.72 -8.96
CA SER A 231 -2.88 -15.74 -9.30
C SER A 231 -2.75 -16.89 -8.30
N TYR A 232 -3.43 -16.82 -7.14
CA TYR A 232 -3.51 -17.87 -6.13
C TYR A 232 -4.88 -18.56 -6.09
N SER A 233 -5.67 -18.46 -7.17
CA SER A 233 -6.78 -19.40 -7.35
C SER A 233 -6.15 -20.74 -7.75
N PRO A 234 -6.28 -21.81 -6.95
CA PRO A 234 -5.89 -23.13 -7.38
C PRO A 234 -6.80 -23.49 -8.55
N ASN A 235 -6.26 -23.39 -9.76
CA ASN A 235 -6.68 -24.28 -10.82
C ASN A 235 -5.97 -25.58 -10.51
N ASP A 236 -6.66 -26.47 -9.78
CA ASP A 236 -6.54 -27.93 -9.83
C ASP A 236 -7.71 -28.53 -9.01
#